data_AF-A0A078B0F2-F1
#
_entry.id   AF-A0A078B0F2-F1
#
_cell.length_a   1.000
_cell.length_b   1.000
_cell.length_c   1.000
_cell.angle_alpha   90.00
_cell.angle_beta   90.00
_cell.angle_gamma   90.00
#
_symmetry.space_group_name_H-M   'P 1'
#
loop_
_entity.id
_entity.type
_entity.pdbx_description
1 polymer ?
#
loop_
_entity_poly.entity_id
_entity_poly.type
_entity_poly.pdbx_seq_one_letter_code
_entity_poly.pdbx_strand_id
1 'polypeptide(L)'
;MFILDLILAGNSLWIMGVGYFPFYLSAWGVGVSIGTHLLLMVAHFKPDYDPVFDKMAKAAFEICFALEGFIAFYYWSFLFPYMKFDWKLFSSYQATIFMHGVPIVMIIIEAIYNSIVFNYKTGWQRILWTMGSYLYLQYAAKEFQGFSPYFDADPSSPVYWLIVALNLVFSQTIYFIEAFVQNYIKTGSGLSRNDARVSVMSSQFKDLLNFLQ
;
A
#
# COMPACT_ATOMS: atom_id res chain seq x y z
N MET A 1 8.12 9.74 9.67
CA MET A 1 7.60 8.47 9.12
C MET A 1 8.62 7.85 8.18
N PHE A 2 9.00 8.53 7.10
CA PHE A 2 10.06 8.06 6.18
C PHE A 2 11.31 7.44 6.83
N ILE A 3 11.97 8.14 7.77
CA ILE A 3 13.20 7.64 8.40
C ILE A 3 12.98 6.31 9.14
N LEU A 4 11.86 6.16 9.84
CA LEU A 4 11.55 4.93 10.57
C LEU A 4 11.26 3.77 9.63
N ASP A 5 10.51 4.04 8.55
CA ASP A 5 10.22 3.05 7.51
C ASP A 5 11.52 2.61 6.81
N LEU A 6 12.35 3.58 6.41
CA LEU A 6 13.65 3.32 5.78
C LEU A 6 14.58 2.49 6.68
N ILE A 7 14.67 2.82 7.97
CA ILE A 7 15.57 2.10 8.88
C ILE A 7 15.02 0.72 9.20
N LEU A 8 13.77 0.60 9.66
CA LEU A 8 13.25 -0.67 10.16
C LEU A 8 12.81 -1.59 9.02
N ALA A 9 11.96 -1.11 8.10
CA ALA A 9 11.51 -1.90 6.97
C ALA A 9 12.65 -2.12 5.97
N GLY A 10 13.50 -1.12 5.71
CA GLY A 10 14.70 -1.30 4.88
C GLY A 10 15.69 -2.30 5.49
N ASN A 11 15.80 -2.37 6.82
CA ASN A 11 16.58 -3.42 7.48
C ASN A 11 16.01 -4.82 7.23
N SER A 12 14.69 -4.97 7.05
CA SER A 12 14.09 -6.26 6.65
C SER A 12 14.48 -6.70 5.23
N LEU A 13 14.62 -5.75 4.30
CA LEU A 13 15.07 -6.02 2.93
C LEU A 13 16.52 -6.50 2.86
N TRP A 14 17.37 -6.01 3.76
CA TRP A 14 18.78 -6.40 3.81
C TRP A 14 18.96 -7.91 4.03
N ILE A 15 18.06 -8.54 4.80
CA ILE A 15 18.20 -9.95 5.21
C ILE A 15 17.66 -10.89 4.14
N MET A 16 16.60 -10.48 3.44
CA MET A 16 16.15 -11.19 2.23
C MET A 16 17.15 -11.04 1.08
N GLY A 17 18.00 -10.02 1.14
CA GLY A 17 18.90 -9.64 0.07
C GLY A 17 18.19 -8.71 -0.91
N VAL A 18 18.77 -7.54 -1.15
CA VAL A 18 18.21 -6.53 -2.05
C VAL A 18 17.97 -7.12 -3.45
N GLY A 19 18.83 -8.02 -3.94
CA GLY A 19 18.62 -8.67 -5.25
C GLY A 19 17.32 -9.49 -5.35
N TYR A 20 16.74 -9.91 -4.23
CA TYR A 20 15.52 -10.72 -4.19
C TYR A 20 14.25 -9.86 -4.01
N PHE A 21 14.39 -8.58 -3.66
CA PHE A 21 13.25 -7.70 -3.35
C PHE A 21 12.16 -7.67 -4.44
N PRO A 22 12.47 -7.65 -5.75
CA PRO A 22 11.43 -7.51 -6.78
C PRO A 22 10.51 -8.73 -6.88
N PHE A 23 10.97 -9.88 -6.38
CA PHE A 23 10.34 -11.17 -6.63
C PHE A 23 9.43 -11.62 -5.48
N TYR A 24 9.60 -11.05 -4.29
CA TYR A 24 8.76 -11.34 -3.12
C TYR A 24 7.81 -10.18 -2.86
N LEU A 25 6.49 -10.44 -2.85
CA LEU A 25 5.46 -9.42 -2.61
C LEU A 25 5.75 -8.57 -1.37
N SER A 26 6.12 -9.19 -0.25
CA SER A 26 6.39 -8.45 0.99
C SER A 26 7.58 -7.51 0.85
N ALA A 27 8.65 -7.95 0.18
CA ALA A 27 9.83 -7.13 -0.05
C ALA A 27 9.57 -6.03 -1.11
N TRP A 28 8.78 -6.34 -2.13
CA TRP A 28 8.28 -5.36 -3.09
C TRP A 28 7.44 -4.29 -2.40
N GLY A 29 6.52 -4.70 -1.52
CA GLY A 29 5.71 -3.81 -0.68
C GLY A 29 6.57 -2.83 0.12
N VAL A 30 7.53 -3.33 0.90
CA VAL A 30 8.48 -2.49 1.64
C VAL A 30 9.17 -1.46 0.72
N GLY A 31 9.61 -1.88 -0.48
CA GLY A 31 10.18 -0.96 -1.48
C GLY A 31 9.20 0.12 -1.93
N VAL A 32 7.95 -0.26 -2.21
CA VAL A 32 6.85 0.66 -2.56
C VAL A 32 6.54 1.61 -1.41
N SER A 33 6.55 1.15 -0.16
CA SER A 33 6.35 1.98 1.05
C SER A 33 7.44 3.03 1.21
N ILE A 34 8.71 2.62 1.16
CA ILE A 34 9.85 3.54 1.26
C ILE A 34 9.80 4.57 0.12
N GLY A 35 9.54 4.11 -1.12
CA GLY A 35 9.40 4.99 -2.28
C GLY A 35 8.24 5.98 -2.14
N THR A 36 7.10 5.53 -1.63
CA THR A 36 5.92 6.38 -1.39
C THR A 36 6.20 7.44 -0.33
N HIS A 37 6.80 7.08 0.80
CA HIS A 37 7.19 8.04 1.82
C HIS A 37 8.21 9.05 1.31
N LEU A 38 9.16 8.62 0.47
CA LEU A 38 10.10 9.53 -0.20
C LEU A 38 9.36 10.52 -1.11
N LEU A 39 8.43 10.05 -1.94
CA LEU A 39 7.63 10.91 -2.82
C LEU A 39 6.80 11.92 -2.03
N LEU A 40 6.16 11.51 -0.93
CA LEU A 40 5.38 12.39 -0.06
C LEU A 40 6.27 13.42 0.63
N MET A 41 7.43 13.01 1.14
CA MET A 41 8.41 13.93 1.72
C MET A 41 8.87 14.97 0.71
N VAL A 42 9.22 14.54 -0.51
CA VAL A 42 9.60 15.46 -1.60
C VAL A 42 8.44 16.39 -1.95
N ALA A 43 7.20 15.90 -1.99
CA ALA A 43 6.03 16.72 -2.28
C ALA A 43 5.81 17.80 -1.21
N HIS A 44 6.13 17.49 0.05
CA HIS A 44 5.98 18.40 1.17
C HIS A 44 7.04 19.52 1.19
N PHE A 45 8.29 19.19 0.87
CA PHE A 45 9.42 20.14 0.94
C PHE A 45 9.77 20.81 -0.40
N LYS A 46 9.05 20.49 -1.47
CA LYS A 46 9.27 21.14 -2.78
C LYS A 46 8.92 22.64 -2.66
N PRO A 47 9.85 23.56 -3.02
CA PRO A 47 9.61 25.00 -2.89
C PRO A 47 8.44 25.51 -3.72
N ASP A 48 8.26 24.95 -4.93
CA ASP A 48 7.19 25.30 -5.85
C ASP A 48 6.15 24.18 -5.93
N TYR A 49 4.87 24.55 -5.76
CA TYR A 49 3.78 23.59 -5.88
C TYR A 49 3.66 23.07 -7.32
N ASP A 50 3.88 21.76 -7.49
CA ASP A 50 3.69 21.05 -8.74
C ASP A 50 2.46 20.14 -8.64
N PRO A 51 1.34 20.49 -9.31
CA PRO A 51 0.10 19.72 -9.22
C PRO A 51 0.19 18.34 -9.88
N VAL A 52 1.14 18.12 -10.80
CA VAL A 52 1.34 16.81 -11.43
C VAL A 52 2.06 15.89 -10.46
N PHE A 53 3.14 16.39 -9.85
CA PHE A 53 3.90 15.64 -8.85
C PHE A 53 3.05 15.31 -7.61
N ASP A 54 2.28 16.26 -7.10
CA ASP A 54 1.36 16.07 -5.97
C ASP A 54 0.31 14.98 -6.27
N LYS A 55 -0.28 14.98 -7.47
CA LYS A 55 -1.20 13.92 -7.91
C LYS A 55 -0.53 12.55 -8.00
N MET A 56 0.72 12.51 -8.47
CA MET A 56 1.51 11.27 -8.56
C MET A 56 1.83 10.72 -7.16
N ALA A 57 2.31 11.57 -6.24
CA ALA A 57 2.63 11.16 -4.86
C ALA A 57 1.39 10.63 -4.13
N LYS A 58 0.23 11.29 -4.32
CA LYS A 58 -1.06 10.81 -3.80
C LYS A 58 -1.50 9.49 -4.43
N ALA A 59 -1.27 9.31 -5.72
CA ALA A 59 -1.55 8.04 -6.39
C ALA A 59 -0.68 6.89 -5.87
N ALA A 60 0.61 7.15 -5.67
CA ALA A 60 1.54 6.19 -5.05
C ALA A 60 1.09 5.84 -3.63
N PHE A 61 0.64 6.83 -2.85
CA PHE A 61 0.09 6.60 -1.52
C PHE A 61 -1.15 5.70 -1.52
N GLU A 62 -2.12 5.96 -2.40
CA GLU A 62 -3.32 5.10 -2.50
C GLU A 62 -2.98 3.66 -2.88
N ILE A 63 -2.01 3.46 -3.77
CA ILE A 63 -1.49 2.14 -4.14
C ILE A 63 -0.82 1.46 -2.94
N CYS A 64 0.09 2.18 -2.31
CA CYS A 64 0.88 1.67 -1.20
C CYS A 64 -0.01 1.28 -0.02
N PHE A 65 -1.01 2.09 0.31
CA PHE A 65 -1.93 1.83 1.41
C PHE A 65 -2.63 0.47 1.24
N ALA A 66 -3.22 0.24 0.07
CA ALA A 66 -3.91 -1.01 -0.21
C ALA A 66 -2.97 -2.22 -0.36
N LEU A 67 -1.78 -2.00 -0.92
CA LEU A 67 -0.77 -3.05 -1.05
C LEU A 67 -0.29 -3.52 0.32
N GLU A 68 0.09 -2.60 1.20
CA GLU A 68 0.55 -2.92 2.56
C GLU A 68 -0.57 -3.51 3.41
N GLY A 69 -1.81 -3.03 3.26
CA GLY A 69 -2.98 -3.62 3.91
C GLY A 69 -3.19 -5.07 3.50
N PHE A 70 -3.10 -5.35 2.19
CA PHE A 70 -3.18 -6.70 1.66
C PHE A 70 -2.03 -7.60 2.15
N ILE A 71 -0.78 -7.13 2.09
CA ILE A 71 0.41 -7.89 2.52
C ILE A 71 0.32 -8.23 4.01
N ALA A 72 0.01 -7.24 4.85
CA ALA A 72 -0.10 -7.40 6.30
C ALA A 72 -1.22 -8.39 6.66
N PHE A 73 -2.41 -8.23 6.05
CA PHE A 73 -3.52 -9.15 6.27
C PHE A 73 -3.16 -10.57 5.82
N TYR A 74 -2.66 -10.72 4.59
CA TYR A 74 -2.32 -12.03 4.04
C TYR A 74 -1.29 -12.76 4.91
N TYR A 75 -0.23 -12.05 5.28
CA TYR A 75 0.82 -12.62 6.13
C TYR A 75 0.28 -13.03 7.50
N TRP A 76 -0.37 -12.13 8.25
CA TRP A 76 -0.78 -12.45 9.62
C TRP A 76 -1.99 -13.39 9.71
N SER A 77 -2.89 -13.38 8.73
CA SER A 77 -4.05 -14.27 8.73
C SER A 77 -3.73 -15.67 8.21
N PHE A 78 -2.85 -15.81 7.22
CA PHE A 78 -2.62 -17.10 6.55
C PHE A 78 -1.23 -17.68 6.73
N LEU A 79 -0.18 -16.88 6.90
CA LEU A 79 1.20 -17.38 6.98
C LEU A 79 1.71 -17.46 8.42
N PHE A 80 1.48 -16.41 9.22
CA PHE A 80 1.97 -16.29 10.58
C PHE A 80 1.61 -17.46 11.50
N PRO A 81 0.37 -18.03 11.48
CA PRO A 81 0.03 -19.17 12.33
C PRO A 81 0.90 -20.41 12.12
N TYR A 82 1.54 -20.53 10.96
CA TYR A 82 2.41 -21.66 10.60
C TYR A 82 3.90 -21.34 10.79
N MET A 83 4.25 -20.11 11.14
CA MET A 83 5.62 -19.66 11.31
C MET A 83 6.04 -19.72 12.78
N LYS A 84 7.30 -20.13 13.04
CA LYS A 84 7.87 -20.10 14.38
C LYS A 84 8.42 -18.72 14.69
N PHE A 85 7.60 -17.85 15.28
CA PHE A 85 8.07 -16.56 15.78
C PHE A 85 8.77 -16.73 17.12
N ASP A 86 10.05 -16.36 17.19
CA ASP A 86 10.82 -16.33 18.43
C ASP A 86 11.11 -14.88 18.85
N TRP A 87 10.53 -14.48 19.99
CA TRP A 87 10.72 -13.16 20.62
C TRP A 87 12.16 -12.87 21.05
N LYS A 88 13.05 -13.87 21.06
CA LYS A 88 14.47 -13.70 21.39
C LYS A 88 15.34 -13.48 20.15
N LEU A 89 14.85 -13.83 18.96
CA LEU A 89 15.60 -13.74 17.72
C LEU A 89 15.23 -12.47 16.96
N PHE A 90 16.21 -11.57 16.80
CA PHE A 90 16.03 -10.33 16.03
C PHE A 90 15.56 -10.59 14.59
N SER A 91 16.01 -11.67 13.97
CA SER A 91 15.56 -12.11 12.64
C SER A 91 14.07 -12.40 12.55
N SER A 92 13.45 -12.88 13.64
CA SER A 92 11.99 -13.05 13.70
C SER A 92 11.28 -11.71 13.59
N TYR A 93 11.74 -10.69 14.33
CA TYR A 93 11.19 -9.34 14.24
C TYR A 93 11.32 -8.77 12.84
N GLN A 94 12.48 -8.96 12.22
CA GLN A 94 12.72 -8.43 10.90
C GLN A 94 11.79 -9.07 9.84
N ALA A 95 11.66 -10.41 9.85
CA ALA A 95 10.83 -11.14 8.90
C ALA A 95 9.33 -10.96 9.12
N THR A 96 8.89 -10.74 10.37
CA THR A 96 7.48 -10.64 10.72
C THR A 96 7.03 -9.19 10.89
N ILE A 97 7.64 -8.46 11.82
CA ILE A 97 7.17 -7.12 12.21
C ILE A 97 7.70 -6.05 11.26
N PHE A 98 8.99 -6.06 10.95
CA PHE A 98 9.57 -4.97 10.15
C PHE A 98 9.19 -5.05 8.68
N MET A 99 9.00 -6.25 8.15
CA MET A 99 8.61 -6.44 6.76
C MET A 99 7.13 -6.23 6.49
N HIS A 100 6.25 -6.53 7.46
CA HIS A 100 4.79 -6.54 7.23
C HIS A 100 4.04 -5.51 8.09
N GLY A 101 4.57 -5.21 9.28
CA GLY A 101 3.92 -4.31 10.24
C GLY A 101 4.39 -2.87 10.16
N VAL A 102 5.70 -2.65 10.03
CA VAL A 102 6.24 -1.28 9.95
C VAL A 102 5.67 -0.52 8.75
N PRO A 103 5.69 -1.06 7.51
CA PRO A 103 5.17 -0.33 6.34
C PRO A 103 3.71 0.11 6.52
N ILE A 104 2.82 -0.83 6.89
CA ILE A 104 1.40 -0.52 7.07
C ILE A 104 1.15 0.46 8.22
N VAL A 105 1.86 0.33 9.34
CA VAL A 105 1.72 1.28 10.47
C VAL A 105 2.20 2.67 10.06
N MET A 106 3.34 2.79 9.37
CA MET A 106 3.86 4.07 8.92
C MET A 106 2.90 4.73 7.93
N ILE A 107 2.36 3.96 6.97
CA ILE A 107 1.37 4.45 6.02
C ILE A 107 0.05 4.83 6.67
N ILE A 108 -0.42 4.12 7.72
CA ILE A 108 -1.59 4.52 8.51
C ILE A 108 -1.35 5.85 9.22
N ILE A 109 -0.20 6.02 9.85
CA ILE A 109 0.17 7.29 10.49
C ILE A 109 0.19 8.40 9.43
N GLU A 110 0.81 8.16 8.28
CA GLU A 110 0.86 9.11 7.16
C GLU A 110 -0.55 9.45 6.65
N ALA A 111 -1.46 8.46 6.63
CA ALA A 111 -2.86 8.66 6.27
C ALA A 111 -3.59 9.60 7.24
N ILE A 112 -3.33 9.47 8.54
CA ILE A 112 -3.96 10.30 9.57
C ILE A 112 -3.46 11.74 9.48
N TYR A 113 -2.16 11.95 9.30
CA TYR A 113 -1.56 13.28 9.32
C TYR A 113 -1.65 14.03 7.98
N ASN A 114 -1.87 13.33 6.85
CA ASN A 114 -2.02 13.98 5.55
C ASN A 114 -3.48 14.13 5.11
N SER A 115 -3.76 15.20 4.35
CA SER A 115 -5.09 15.50 3.80
C SER A 115 -5.44 14.72 2.52
N ILE A 116 -4.84 13.53 2.31
CA ILE A 116 -5.06 12.71 1.12
C ILE A 116 -6.45 12.07 1.15
N VAL A 117 -7.32 12.44 0.21
CA VAL A 117 -8.64 11.83 0.00
C VAL A 117 -8.55 10.90 -1.20
N PHE A 118 -8.88 9.63 -1.00
CA PHE A 118 -8.81 8.57 -2.00
C PHE A 118 -9.80 8.82 -3.14
N ASN A 119 -9.39 8.50 -4.37
CA ASN A 119 -10.25 8.61 -5.53
C ASN A 119 -10.84 7.24 -5.94
N TYR A 120 -12.05 6.91 -5.48
CA TYR A 120 -12.70 5.65 -5.86
C TYR A 120 -12.93 5.48 -7.37
N LYS A 121 -13.15 6.56 -8.11
CA LYS A 121 -13.48 6.48 -9.54
C LYS A 121 -12.35 5.93 -10.39
N THR A 122 -11.10 6.21 -9.99
CA THR A 122 -9.90 5.83 -10.74
C THR A 122 -8.94 4.96 -9.94
N GLY A 123 -9.06 4.90 -8.61
CA GLY A 123 -8.12 4.18 -7.78
C GLY A 123 -8.19 2.66 -7.94
N TRP A 124 -9.34 2.11 -8.32
CA TRP A 124 -9.43 0.70 -8.72
C TRP A 124 -8.46 0.35 -9.86
N GLN A 125 -8.24 1.26 -10.81
CA GLN A 125 -7.28 1.06 -11.92
C GLN A 125 -5.85 0.96 -11.40
N ARG A 126 -5.54 1.70 -10.34
CA ARG A 126 -4.22 1.70 -9.70
C ARG A 126 -3.97 0.36 -9.00
N ILE A 127 -4.97 -0.20 -8.34
CA ILE A 127 -4.91 -1.54 -7.75
C ILE A 127 -4.76 -2.62 -8.81
N LEU A 128 -5.48 -2.51 -9.93
CA LEU A 128 -5.29 -3.43 -11.07
C LEU A 128 -3.86 -3.38 -11.60
N TRP A 129 -3.27 -2.18 -11.68
CA TRP A 129 -1.88 -2.02 -12.10
C TRP A 129 -0.90 -2.69 -11.13
N THR A 130 -1.08 -2.51 -9.83
CA THR A 130 -0.22 -3.13 -8.80
C THR A 130 -0.32 -4.65 -8.82
N MET A 131 -1.53 -5.19 -8.90
CA MET A 131 -1.73 -6.65 -8.94
C MET A 131 -1.26 -7.23 -10.27
N GLY A 132 -1.54 -6.56 -11.39
CA GLY A 132 -1.11 -6.98 -12.72
C GLY A 132 0.41 -6.97 -12.86
N SER A 133 1.08 -5.92 -12.39
CA SER A 133 2.56 -5.85 -12.39
C SER A 133 3.18 -6.94 -11.53
N TYR A 134 2.55 -7.29 -10.40
CA TYR A 134 3.03 -8.37 -9.55
C TYR A 134 2.96 -9.77 -10.19
N LEU A 135 1.96 -10.04 -11.04
CA LEU A 135 1.90 -11.31 -11.79
C LEU A 135 3.13 -11.47 -12.70
N TYR A 136 3.54 -10.41 -13.40
CA TYR A 136 4.74 -10.43 -14.23
C TYR A 136 6.01 -10.62 -13.39
N LEU A 137 6.08 -10.03 -12.19
CA LEU A 137 7.21 -10.23 -11.28
C LEU A 137 7.33 -11.68 -10.81
N GLN A 138 6.22 -12.39 -10.59
CA GLN A 138 6.25 -13.82 -10.27
C GLN A 138 6.73 -14.69 -11.44
N TYR A 139 6.35 -14.37 -12.67
CA TYR A 139 6.91 -15.04 -13.85
C TYR A 139 8.40 -14.79 -13.98
N ALA A 140 8.82 -13.53 -13.83
CA ALA A 140 10.24 -13.18 -13.85
C ALA A 140 11.02 -13.90 -12.73
N ALA A 141 10.43 -14.05 -11.53
CA ALA A 141 11.04 -14.81 -10.45
C ALA A 141 11.34 -16.26 -10.87
N LYS A 142 10.39 -16.94 -11.51
CA LYS A 142 10.59 -18.31 -11.99
C LYS A 142 11.73 -18.42 -13.01
N GLU A 143 11.82 -17.46 -13.94
CA GLU A 143 12.90 -17.41 -14.95
C GLU A 143 14.27 -17.12 -14.33
N PHE A 144 14.37 -16.16 -13.40
CA PHE A 144 15.66 -15.73 -12.83
C PHE A 144 16.12 -16.55 -11.62
N GLN A 145 15.20 -17.08 -10.83
CA GLN A 145 15.47 -17.81 -9.59
C GLN A 145 15.28 -19.33 -9.73
N GLY A 146 14.65 -19.79 -10.80
CA GLY A 146 14.36 -21.20 -11.06
C GLY A 146 13.16 -21.75 -10.28
N PHE A 147 12.46 -20.94 -9.49
CA PHE A 147 11.24 -21.33 -8.77
C PHE A 147 10.27 -20.15 -8.60
N SER A 148 8.99 -20.45 -8.36
CA SER A 148 7.97 -19.44 -8.06
C SER A 148 7.83 -19.26 -6.53
N PRO A 149 7.90 -18.02 -5.99
CA PRO A 149 7.97 -17.84 -4.54
C PRO A 149 6.67 -18.12 -3.76
N TYR A 150 5.50 -18.04 -4.40
CA TYR A 150 4.21 -18.13 -3.71
C TYR A 150 3.35 -19.31 -4.15
N PHE A 151 3.21 -19.55 -5.46
CA PHE A 151 2.46 -20.68 -6.01
C PHE A 151 2.95 -20.98 -7.42
N ASP A 152 2.72 -22.21 -7.89
CA ASP A 152 3.17 -22.59 -9.23
C ASP A 152 2.51 -21.70 -10.28
N ALA A 153 3.32 -20.83 -10.90
CA ALA A 153 2.90 -19.89 -11.91
C ALA A 153 2.77 -20.62 -13.25
N ASP A 154 1.78 -21.51 -13.36
CA ASP A 154 1.40 -22.14 -14.61
C ASP A 154 0.19 -21.42 -15.22
N PRO A 155 0.39 -20.57 -16.25
CA PRO A 155 -0.69 -19.83 -16.90
C PRO A 155 -1.63 -20.75 -17.68
N SER A 156 -1.27 -22.01 -17.90
CA SER A 156 -2.16 -22.98 -18.54
C SER A 156 -3.17 -23.59 -17.56
N SER A 157 -2.95 -23.45 -16.26
CA SER A 157 -3.81 -24.01 -15.22
C SER A 157 -5.03 -23.11 -14.92
N PRO A 158 -6.27 -23.63 -14.98
CA PRO A 158 -7.46 -22.88 -14.57
C PRO A 158 -7.41 -22.46 -13.08
N VAL A 159 -6.75 -23.26 -12.24
CA VAL A 159 -6.60 -22.98 -10.80
C VAL A 159 -5.74 -21.74 -10.58
N TYR A 160 -4.69 -21.54 -11.39
CA TYR A 160 -3.85 -20.35 -11.35
C TYR A 160 -4.70 -19.09 -11.59
N TRP A 161 -5.50 -19.07 -12.65
CA TRP A 161 -6.35 -17.92 -12.98
C TRP A 161 -7.44 -17.66 -11.95
N LEU A 162 -7.97 -18.71 -11.31
CA LEU A 162 -8.91 -18.56 -10.21
C LEU A 162 -8.25 -17.87 -9.00
N ILE A 163 -7.04 -18.29 -8.61
CA ILE A 163 -6.29 -17.66 -7.51
C ILE A 163 -5.98 -16.19 -7.83
N VAL A 164 -5.56 -15.90 -9.06
CA VAL A 164 -5.31 -14.52 -9.52
C VAL A 164 -6.58 -13.67 -9.44
N ALA A 165 -7.71 -14.19 -9.93
CA ALA A 165 -8.98 -13.48 -9.88
C ALA A 165 -9.43 -13.22 -8.43
N LEU A 166 -9.32 -14.21 -7.54
CA LEU A 166 -9.67 -14.06 -6.13
C LEU A 166 -8.80 -13.02 -5.42
N ASN A 167 -7.48 -13.04 -5.66
CA ASN A 167 -6.57 -12.02 -5.13
C ASN A 167 -6.94 -10.63 -5.64
N LEU A 168 -7.28 -10.49 -6.92
CA LEU A 168 -7.70 -9.22 -7.51
C LEU A 168 -8.97 -8.69 -6.84
N VAL A 169 -10.00 -9.52 -6.71
CA VAL A 169 -11.26 -9.15 -6.05
C VAL A 169 -10.97 -8.74 -4.61
N PHE A 170 -10.17 -9.53 -3.89
CA PHE A 170 -9.85 -9.27 -2.49
C PHE A 170 -9.08 -7.96 -2.30
N SER A 171 -8.05 -7.69 -3.11
CA SER A 171 -7.30 -6.42 -3.06
C SER A 171 -8.16 -5.22 -3.43
N GLN A 172 -9.08 -5.36 -4.40
CA GLN A 172 -10.05 -4.30 -4.71
C GLN A 172 -11.00 -4.05 -3.53
N THR A 173 -11.50 -5.11 -2.90
CA THR A 173 -12.36 -4.99 -1.72
C THR A 173 -11.65 -4.27 -0.57
N ILE A 174 -10.40 -4.66 -0.25
CA ILE A 174 -9.57 -3.96 0.74
C ILE A 174 -9.44 -2.49 0.38
N TYR A 175 -9.03 -2.18 -0.86
CA TYR A 175 -8.88 -0.81 -1.31
C TYR A 175 -10.17 0.01 -1.13
N PHE A 176 -11.34 -0.52 -1.51
CA PHE A 176 -12.60 0.21 -1.36
C PHE A 176 -12.98 0.42 0.11
N ILE A 177 -12.76 -0.58 0.98
CA ILE A 177 -13.00 -0.46 2.42
C ILE A 177 -12.08 0.62 3.02
N GLU A 178 -10.79 0.54 2.74
CA GLU A 178 -9.79 1.47 3.25
C GLU A 178 -10.04 2.89 2.75
N ALA A 179 -10.28 3.03 1.45
CA ALA A 179 -10.62 4.31 0.87
C ALA A 179 -11.90 4.86 1.51
N PHE A 180 -12.94 4.05 1.74
CA PHE A 180 -14.17 4.46 2.45
C PHE A 180 -13.86 5.01 3.84
N VAL A 181 -13.13 4.24 4.64
CA VAL A 181 -12.74 4.62 6.01
C VAL A 181 -11.92 5.91 5.99
N GLN A 182 -10.90 6.00 5.13
CA GLN A 182 -10.02 7.16 5.04
C GLN A 182 -10.77 8.43 4.63
N ASN A 183 -11.64 8.34 3.62
CA ASN A 183 -12.42 9.50 3.22
C ASN A 183 -13.48 9.85 4.27
N TYR A 184 -14.08 8.87 4.93
CA TYR A 184 -15.03 9.12 6.01
C TYR A 184 -14.37 9.90 7.16
N ILE A 185 -13.18 9.49 7.60
CA ILE A 185 -12.41 10.21 8.62
C ILE A 185 -12.10 11.64 8.20
N LYS A 186 -11.81 11.88 6.92
CA LYS A 186 -11.34 13.20 6.42
C LYS A 186 -12.45 14.14 5.95
N THR A 187 -13.55 13.61 5.46
CA THR A 187 -14.62 14.39 4.81
C THR A 187 -15.99 14.17 5.45
N GLY A 188 -16.13 13.21 6.37
CA GLY A 188 -17.40 12.84 7.00
C GLY A 188 -18.36 12.04 6.11
N SER A 189 -18.01 11.77 4.84
CA SER A 189 -18.95 11.21 3.87
C SER A 189 -18.50 9.94 3.17
N GLY A 190 -17.25 9.49 3.37
CA GLY A 190 -16.74 8.29 2.70
C GLY A 190 -16.76 8.40 1.17
N LEU A 191 -16.90 9.62 0.62
CA LEU A 191 -16.97 9.89 -0.81
C LEU A 191 -15.68 10.59 -1.27
N SER A 192 -15.32 10.38 -2.54
CA SER A 192 -14.15 11.03 -3.13
C SER A 192 -14.35 12.54 -3.19
N ARG A 193 -13.27 13.32 -3.12
CA ARG A 193 -13.30 14.80 -3.14
C ARG A 193 -14.02 15.39 -4.37
N ASN A 194 -14.06 14.65 -5.48
CA ASN A 194 -14.71 15.05 -6.74
C ASN A 194 -16.18 14.58 -6.84
N ASP A 195 -16.77 14.02 -5.77
CA ASP A 195 -18.21 13.80 -5.68
C ASP A 195 -18.87 15.12 -5.27
N ALA A 196 -19.87 15.57 -6.02
CA ALA A 196 -20.53 16.86 -5.83
C ALA A 196 -21.06 17.07 -4.40
N ARG A 197 -21.34 15.99 -3.68
CA ARG A 197 -21.79 16.04 -2.28
C ARG A 197 -20.68 16.50 -1.31
N VAL A 198 -19.41 16.18 -1.59
CA VAL A 198 -18.26 16.58 -0.77
C VAL A 198 -17.91 18.05 -0.95
N SER A 199 -18.04 18.59 -2.17
CA SER A 199 -17.85 20.02 -2.43
C SER A 199 -18.85 20.89 -1.66
N VAL A 200 -20.10 20.46 -1.56
CA VAL A 200 -21.17 21.19 -0.83
C VAL A 200 -20.94 21.16 0.68
N MET A 201 -20.52 20.04 1.27
CA MET A 201 -20.18 20.01 2.70
C MET A 201 -18.93 20.86 3.02
N SER A 202 -17.94 20.87 2.13
CA SER A 202 -16.74 21.70 2.33
C SER A 202 -17.02 23.20 2.25
N SER A 203 -17.98 23.63 1.42
CA SER A 203 -18.40 25.03 1.35
C SER A 203 -19.19 25.42 2.59
N GLN A 204 -20.13 24.59 3.03
CA GLN A 204 -20.90 24.83 4.26
C GLN A 204 -20.01 24.94 5.51
N PHE A 205 -18.95 24.13 5.59
CA PHE A 205 -17.99 24.20 6.71
C PHE A 205 -17.12 25.46 6.65
N LYS A 206 -16.76 25.91 5.44
CA LYS A 206 -16.08 27.21 5.22
C LYS A 206 -16.97 28.38 5.62
N ASP A 207 -18.24 28.33 5.27
CA ASP A 207 -19.21 29.37 5.61
C ASP A 207 -19.45 29.42 7.13
N LEU A 208 -19.47 28.27 7.80
CA LEU A 208 -19.56 28.18 9.26
C LEU A 208 -18.30 28.75 9.94
N LEU A 209 -17.10 28.45 9.43
CA LEU A 209 -15.85 29.01 9.95
C LEU A 209 -15.76 30.52 9.75
N ASN A 210 -16.23 31.04 8.61
CA ASN A 210 -16.31 32.48 8.35
C ASN A 210 -17.37 33.18 9.21
N PHE A 211 -18.42 32.47 9.63
CA PHE A 211 -19.44 32.98 10.56
C PHE A 211 -18.92 33.04 12.01
N LEU A 212 -17.92 32.23 12.36
CA LEU A 212 -17.35 32.16 13.70
C LEU A 212 -16.11 33.07 13.90
N GLN A 213 -15.68 33.80 12.86
CA GLN A 213 -14.62 34.82 12.89
C GLN A 213 -15.22 36.22 12.96
#